data_AF-A0A150GXD0-F1
#
_entry.id   AF-A0A150GXD0-F1
#
_cell.length_a   1.000
_cell.length_b   1.000
_cell.length_c   1.000
_cell.angle_alpha   90.00
_cell.angle_beta   90.00
_cell.angle_gamma   90.00
#
_symmetry.space_group_name_H-M   'P 1'
#
loop_
_entity.id
_entity.type
_entity.pdbx_description
1 polymer ?
#
loop_
_entity_poly.entity_id
_entity_poly.type
_entity_poly.pdbx_seq_one_letter_code
_entity_poly.pdbx_strand_id
1 'polypeptide(L)'
;MKEADMALLEERIRTKLLGGTASKNTLAAAKRAQGADEWLQIFEYDIAQGQLAERREAEAALMKKLTLKKQLEAQLEEHERLRQQERQTEEAYWRQEQEALRKAEAEEEARRRLQQEIMQKLKHERVNQMEERVSRKEAAMARKRAEEALEAARTAYDTAEELRREEAERIRAKLTLKEYLAGNDLNKALREEAKKRQWEEDAEFKRKWEAILNKQEADRKEQMERIKRAQAKLQDAADQQAEMRRRWLETPLVERYYKEREDARAAEEERRVTRQKEDAAKMAAAVAEQLKEREAARQRVKQEDAVYAASVAAKVRAAEEAEKARKQALAEQKLRIRADIDAQMRDKAARRKEAAMPMTELERRLNARTLQQVAAWQASGKLPDLPRGGSAPHAGTTALAH
;
A
#
# COMPACT_ATOMS: atom_id res chain seq x y z
N MET A 1 -96.11 -119.31 -53.75
CA MET A 1 -95.99 -118.27 -52.70
C MET A 1 -97.21 -118.41 -51.81
N LYS A 2 -97.01 -118.69 -50.52
CA LYS A 2 -98.11 -119.07 -49.62
C LYS A 2 -98.73 -117.78 -49.06
N GLU A 3 -100.05 -117.66 -49.08
CA GLU A 3 -100.81 -116.47 -48.66
C GLU A 3 -100.48 -115.99 -47.23
N ALA A 4 -99.99 -116.88 -46.36
CA ALA A 4 -99.52 -116.55 -45.02
C ALA A 4 -98.30 -115.59 -44.99
N ASP A 5 -97.42 -115.66 -45.99
CA ASP A 5 -96.23 -114.80 -46.06
C ASP A 5 -96.59 -113.37 -46.54
N MET A 6 -97.67 -113.22 -47.32
CA MET A 6 -98.19 -111.91 -47.72
C MET A 6 -98.93 -111.22 -46.55
N ALA A 7 -99.71 -111.96 -45.76
CA ALA A 7 -100.38 -111.43 -44.58
C ALA A 7 -99.37 -110.90 -43.54
N LEU A 8 -98.26 -111.61 -43.33
CA LEU A 8 -97.16 -111.17 -42.44
C LEU A 8 -96.45 -109.92 -42.93
N LEU A 9 -96.39 -109.69 -44.25
CA LEU A 9 -95.81 -108.49 -44.84
C LEU A 9 -96.75 -107.29 -44.72
N GLU A 10 -98.05 -107.48 -44.95
CA GLU A 10 -99.07 -106.44 -44.80
C GLU A 10 -99.23 -105.97 -43.35
N GLU A 11 -99.13 -106.89 -42.37
CA GLU A 11 -99.17 -106.54 -40.94
C GLU A 11 -97.92 -105.77 -40.49
N ARG A 12 -96.75 -106.08 -41.07
CA ARG A 12 -95.48 -105.36 -40.85
C ARG A 12 -95.47 -103.95 -41.44
N ILE A 13 -96.20 -103.74 -42.54
CA ILE A 13 -96.38 -102.42 -43.15
C ILE A 13 -97.38 -101.59 -42.34
N ARG A 14 -98.49 -102.18 -41.88
CA ARG A 14 -99.47 -101.50 -41.00
C ARG A 14 -98.86 -101.04 -39.67
N THR A 15 -98.01 -101.85 -39.04
CA THR A 15 -97.34 -101.46 -37.78
C THR A 15 -96.29 -100.35 -37.97
N LYS A 16 -95.68 -100.21 -39.15
CA LYS A 16 -94.76 -99.11 -39.46
C LYS A 16 -95.46 -97.77 -39.73
N LEU A 17 -96.70 -97.78 -40.24
CA LEU A 17 -97.47 -96.55 -40.51
C LEU A 17 -98.15 -95.97 -39.25
N LEU A 18 -98.27 -96.73 -38.16
CA LEU A 18 -98.89 -96.31 -36.89
C LEU A 18 -97.89 -95.90 -35.79
N GLY A 19 -96.61 -95.70 -36.11
CA GLY A 19 -95.64 -95.05 -35.22
C GLY A 19 -95.21 -95.82 -33.97
N GLY A 20 -95.44 -97.13 -33.90
CA GLY A 20 -95.05 -97.97 -32.76
C GLY A 20 -93.63 -98.53 -32.87
N THR A 21 -92.78 -98.27 -31.87
CA THR A 21 -91.47 -98.94 -31.72
C THR A 21 -91.65 -100.44 -31.47
N ALA A 22 -90.99 -101.26 -32.30
CA ALA A 22 -91.03 -102.71 -32.23
C ALA A 22 -90.42 -103.25 -30.93
N SER A 23 -91.28 -103.78 -30.06
CA SER A 23 -90.91 -104.63 -28.93
C SER A 23 -90.22 -105.90 -29.45
N LYS A 24 -88.89 -105.93 -29.38
CA LYS A 24 -88.09 -107.15 -29.45
C LYS A 24 -88.05 -107.74 -28.05
N ASN A 25 -88.93 -108.71 -27.79
CA ASN A 25 -88.83 -109.78 -26.80
C ASN A 25 -90.13 -110.59 -26.92
N THR A 26 -90.20 -111.91 -27.06
CA THR A 26 -89.18 -112.96 -27.18
C THR A 26 -89.95 -114.23 -27.53
N LEU A 27 -89.50 -114.95 -28.57
CA LEU A 27 -89.72 -116.37 -28.82
C LEU A 27 -89.29 -117.30 -27.65
N ALA A 28 -88.82 -116.73 -26.53
CA ALA A 28 -88.38 -117.42 -25.32
C ALA A 28 -89.51 -117.79 -24.35
N ALA A 29 -90.77 -117.42 -24.63
CA ALA A 29 -91.91 -117.79 -23.77
C ALA A 29 -92.53 -119.17 -24.12
N ALA A 30 -92.21 -119.76 -25.29
CA ALA A 30 -92.85 -120.98 -25.79
C ALA A 30 -92.01 -122.28 -25.64
N LYS A 31 -90.87 -122.23 -24.95
CA LYS A 31 -90.02 -123.41 -24.65
C LYS A 31 -89.48 -123.42 -23.20
N ARG A 32 -90.34 -123.12 -22.21
CA ARG A 32 -90.02 -123.30 -20.76
C ARG A 32 -90.86 -124.40 -20.12
N ALA A 33 -91.05 -125.51 -20.83
CA ALA A 33 -91.62 -126.73 -20.28
C ALA A 33 -90.66 -127.90 -20.53
N GLN A 34 -89.51 -127.88 -19.86
CA GLN A 34 -88.64 -129.04 -19.58
C GLN A 34 -87.45 -128.59 -18.73
N GLY A 35 -87.38 -129.05 -17.47
CA GLY A 35 -86.19 -129.07 -16.62
C GLY A 35 -85.74 -127.73 -16.02
N ALA A 36 -85.58 -127.68 -14.70
CA ALA A 36 -84.78 -126.65 -14.04
C ALA A 36 -83.33 -126.77 -14.53
N ASP A 37 -82.90 -125.84 -15.39
CA ASP A 37 -81.54 -125.78 -15.91
C ASP A 37 -80.76 -124.73 -15.11
N GLU A 38 -79.97 -125.20 -14.15
CA GLU A 38 -79.17 -124.39 -13.22
C GLU A 38 -78.25 -123.40 -13.97
N TRP A 39 -77.89 -123.72 -15.22
CA TRP A 39 -77.11 -122.86 -16.10
C TRP A 39 -77.79 -121.55 -16.47
N LEU A 40 -79.12 -121.52 -16.58
CA LEU A 40 -79.85 -120.28 -16.92
C LEU A 40 -79.88 -119.32 -15.71
N GLN A 41 -79.98 -119.87 -14.49
CA GLN A 41 -79.89 -119.10 -13.25
C GLN A 41 -78.47 -118.55 -13.04
N ILE A 42 -77.43 -119.32 -13.39
CA ILE A 42 -76.04 -118.86 -13.37
C ILE A 42 -75.85 -117.71 -14.38
N PHE A 43 -76.40 -117.82 -15.59
CA PHE A 43 -76.35 -116.73 -16.58
C PHE A 43 -77.07 -115.47 -16.12
N GLU A 44 -78.26 -115.59 -15.52
CA GLU A 44 -79.00 -114.45 -14.96
C GLU A 44 -78.25 -113.82 -13.77
N TYR A 45 -77.57 -114.63 -12.96
CA TYR A 45 -76.71 -114.19 -11.87
C TYR A 45 -75.45 -113.46 -12.37
N ASP A 46 -74.78 -113.96 -13.41
CA ASP A 46 -73.60 -113.31 -14.02
C ASP A 46 -73.96 -111.98 -14.68
N ILE A 47 -75.13 -111.89 -15.33
CA ILE A 47 -75.66 -110.63 -15.86
C ILE A 47 -75.96 -109.64 -14.72
N ALA A 48 -76.58 -110.10 -13.64
CA ALA A 48 -76.85 -109.26 -12.47
C ALA A 48 -75.56 -108.81 -11.79
N GLN A 49 -74.54 -109.68 -11.68
CA GLN A 49 -73.21 -109.33 -11.18
C GLN A 49 -72.51 -108.31 -12.09
N GLY A 50 -72.58 -108.48 -13.41
CA GLY A 50 -72.03 -107.54 -14.39
C GLY A 50 -72.66 -106.16 -14.26
N GLN A 51 -73.99 -106.07 -14.15
CA GLN A 51 -74.69 -104.80 -13.92
C GLN A 51 -74.33 -104.15 -12.57
N LEU A 52 -74.09 -104.96 -11.54
CA LEU A 52 -73.66 -104.47 -10.22
C LEU A 52 -72.21 -103.97 -10.26
N ALA A 53 -71.33 -104.64 -11.01
CA ALA A 53 -69.96 -104.20 -11.26
C ALA A 53 -69.93 -102.90 -12.07
N GLU A 54 -70.71 -102.79 -13.15
CA GLU A 54 -70.82 -101.57 -13.95
C GLU A 54 -71.36 -100.39 -13.13
N ARG A 55 -72.36 -100.61 -12.26
CA ARG A 55 -72.86 -99.56 -11.35
C ARG A 55 -71.78 -99.11 -10.36
N ARG A 56 -71.03 -100.04 -9.76
CA ARG A 56 -69.92 -99.73 -8.85
C ARG A 56 -68.78 -98.99 -9.57
N GLU A 57 -68.47 -99.36 -10.81
CA GLU A 57 -67.48 -98.68 -11.63
C GLU A 57 -67.94 -97.28 -12.04
N ALA A 58 -69.22 -97.11 -12.39
CA ALA A 58 -69.81 -95.81 -12.69
C ALA A 58 -69.81 -94.88 -11.46
N GLU A 59 -70.16 -95.40 -10.28
CA GLU A 59 -70.07 -94.68 -9.00
C GLU A 59 -68.62 -94.32 -8.67
N ALA A 60 -67.67 -95.25 -8.83
CA ALA A 60 -66.25 -95.00 -8.62
C ALA A 60 -65.68 -93.96 -9.62
N ALA A 61 -66.11 -93.99 -10.89
CA ALA A 61 -65.73 -93.01 -11.90
C ALA A 61 -66.32 -91.63 -11.60
N LEU A 62 -67.56 -91.56 -11.12
CA LEU A 62 -68.20 -90.32 -10.71
C LEU A 62 -67.51 -89.73 -9.48
N MET A 63 -67.15 -90.56 -8.49
CA MET A 63 -66.36 -90.15 -7.33
C MET A 63 -64.97 -89.64 -7.73
N LYS A 64 -64.27 -90.34 -8.63
CA LYS A 64 -62.97 -89.87 -9.19
C LYS A 64 -63.10 -88.52 -9.91
N LYS A 65 -64.17 -88.31 -10.67
CA LYS A 65 -64.45 -87.03 -11.32
C LYS A 65 -64.72 -85.92 -10.30
N LEU A 66 -65.48 -86.20 -9.25
CA LEU A 66 -65.74 -85.25 -8.17
C LEU A 66 -64.47 -84.90 -7.39
N THR A 67 -63.60 -85.88 -7.11
CA THR A 67 -62.31 -85.61 -6.43
C THR A 67 -61.37 -84.80 -7.30
N LEU A 68 -61.27 -85.11 -8.60
CA LEU A 68 -60.46 -84.33 -9.55
C LEU A 68 -60.98 -82.90 -9.69
N LYS A 69 -62.30 -82.73 -9.76
CA LYS A 69 -62.92 -81.40 -9.81
C LYS A 69 -62.58 -80.59 -8.55
N LYS A 70 -62.70 -81.18 -7.36
CA LYS A 70 -62.31 -80.52 -6.09
C LYS A 70 -60.82 -80.17 -6.05
N GLN A 71 -59.95 -81.02 -6.59
CA GLN A 71 -58.50 -80.73 -6.67
C GLN A 71 -58.19 -79.58 -7.64
N LEU A 72 -58.84 -79.54 -8.80
CA LEU A 72 -58.69 -78.43 -9.75
C LEU A 72 -59.23 -77.12 -9.19
N GLU A 73 -60.38 -77.15 -8.52
CA GLU A 73 -60.94 -75.98 -7.82
C GLU A 73 -59.96 -75.46 -6.76
N ALA A 74 -59.38 -76.34 -5.93
CA ALA A 74 -58.39 -75.95 -4.94
C ALA A 74 -57.11 -75.33 -5.56
N GLN A 75 -56.62 -75.89 -6.67
CA GLN A 75 -55.47 -75.33 -7.40
C GLN A 75 -55.76 -73.97 -8.03
N LEU A 76 -56.98 -73.77 -8.55
CA LEU A 76 -57.40 -72.48 -9.09
C LEU A 76 -57.51 -71.43 -7.99
N GLU A 77 -58.08 -71.77 -6.84
CA GLU A 77 -58.16 -70.87 -5.68
C GLU A 77 -56.77 -70.50 -5.13
N GLU A 78 -55.85 -71.45 -5.07
CA GLU A 78 -54.45 -71.19 -4.65
C GLU A 78 -53.74 -70.26 -5.64
N HIS A 79 -53.88 -70.51 -6.94
CA HIS A 79 -53.31 -69.67 -7.99
C HIS A 79 -53.92 -68.26 -8.03
N GLU A 80 -55.22 -68.12 -7.74
CA GLU A 80 -55.86 -66.81 -7.58
C GLU A 80 -55.37 -66.06 -6.35
N ARG A 81 -55.16 -66.76 -5.22
CA ARG A 81 -54.55 -66.17 -4.02
C ARG A 81 -53.12 -65.68 -4.30
N LEU A 82 -52.30 -66.48 -4.97
CA LEU A 82 -50.94 -66.09 -5.34
C LEU A 82 -50.95 -64.86 -6.26
N ARG A 83 -51.81 -64.83 -7.29
CA ARG A 83 -51.94 -63.66 -8.17
C ARG A 83 -52.40 -62.41 -7.42
N GLN A 84 -53.26 -62.54 -6.41
CA GLN A 84 -53.66 -61.40 -5.58
C GLN A 84 -52.52 -60.92 -4.69
N GLN A 85 -51.73 -61.83 -4.13
CA GLN A 85 -50.54 -61.48 -3.34
C GLN A 85 -49.48 -60.79 -4.20
N GLU A 86 -49.20 -61.30 -5.41
CA GLU A 86 -48.28 -60.68 -6.36
C GLU A 86 -48.72 -59.24 -6.69
N ARG A 87 -50.00 -59.04 -7.04
CA ARG A 87 -50.55 -57.69 -7.29
C ARG A 87 -50.40 -56.76 -6.09
N GLN A 88 -50.67 -57.25 -4.87
CA GLN A 88 -50.51 -56.44 -3.66
C GLN A 88 -49.04 -56.07 -3.41
N THR A 89 -48.11 -57.01 -3.67
CA THR A 89 -46.67 -56.73 -3.55
C THR A 89 -46.19 -55.76 -4.62
N GLU A 90 -46.63 -55.91 -5.87
CA GLU A 90 -46.32 -54.99 -6.97
C GLU A 90 -46.86 -53.58 -6.69
N GLU A 91 -48.09 -53.47 -6.20
CA GLU A 91 -48.65 -52.18 -5.78
C GLU A 91 -47.88 -51.56 -4.62
N ALA A 92 -47.42 -52.35 -3.65
CA ALA A 92 -46.60 -51.88 -2.54
C ALA A 92 -45.22 -51.39 -3.02
N TYR A 93 -44.56 -52.14 -3.91
CA TYR A 93 -43.30 -51.73 -4.53
C TYR A 93 -43.45 -50.46 -5.35
N TRP A 94 -44.51 -50.37 -6.17
CA TRP A 94 -44.80 -49.18 -6.96
C TRP A 94 -45.01 -47.95 -6.07
N ARG A 95 -45.74 -48.09 -4.96
CA ARG A 95 -45.91 -46.99 -3.98
C ARG A 95 -44.59 -46.58 -3.34
N GLN A 96 -43.74 -47.54 -2.95
CA GLN A 96 -42.42 -47.26 -2.40
C GLN A 96 -41.51 -46.55 -3.41
N GLU A 97 -41.54 -46.96 -4.67
CA GLU A 97 -40.76 -46.34 -5.74
C GLU A 97 -41.24 -44.90 -6.02
N GLN A 98 -42.55 -44.67 -6.05
CA GLN A 98 -43.13 -43.32 -6.18
C GLN A 98 -42.78 -42.41 -5.00
N GLU A 99 -42.78 -42.94 -3.77
CA GLU A 99 -42.32 -42.18 -2.60
C GLU A 99 -40.83 -41.87 -2.65
N ALA A 100 -40.00 -42.82 -3.11
CA ALA A 100 -38.57 -42.62 -3.28
C ALA A 100 -38.28 -41.55 -4.34
N LEU A 101 -38.99 -41.58 -5.48
CA LEU A 101 -38.88 -40.56 -6.52
C LEU A 101 -39.28 -39.18 -6.00
N ARG A 102 -40.40 -39.05 -5.30
CA ARG A 102 -40.82 -37.77 -4.70
C ARG A 102 -39.81 -37.24 -3.67
N LYS A 103 -39.20 -38.11 -2.87
CA LYS A 103 -38.12 -37.73 -1.94
C LYS A 103 -36.88 -37.25 -2.70
N ALA A 104 -36.46 -37.96 -3.75
CA ALA A 104 -35.32 -37.56 -4.57
C ALA A 104 -35.56 -36.23 -5.29
N GLU A 105 -36.76 -36.01 -5.84
CA GLU A 105 -37.16 -34.73 -6.45
C GLU A 105 -37.13 -33.59 -5.43
N ALA A 106 -37.64 -33.82 -4.21
CA ALA A 106 -37.60 -32.83 -3.14
C ALA A 106 -36.17 -32.51 -2.68
N GLU A 107 -35.28 -33.51 -2.62
CA GLU A 107 -33.86 -33.31 -2.31
C GLU A 107 -33.12 -32.53 -3.40
N GLU A 108 -33.38 -32.82 -4.68
CA GLU A 108 -32.85 -32.08 -5.83
C GLU A 108 -33.31 -30.62 -5.82
N GLU A 109 -34.59 -30.37 -5.56
CA GLU A 109 -35.12 -29.02 -5.39
C GLU A 109 -34.48 -28.28 -4.22
N ALA A 110 -34.31 -28.96 -3.07
CA ALA A 110 -33.66 -28.38 -1.90
C ALA A 110 -32.19 -28.01 -2.21
N ARG A 111 -31.46 -28.87 -2.93
CA ARG A 111 -30.09 -28.57 -3.40
C ARG A 111 -30.05 -27.37 -4.32
N ARG A 112 -30.99 -27.26 -5.26
CA ARG A 112 -31.08 -26.10 -6.17
C ARG A 112 -31.38 -24.81 -5.41
N ARG A 113 -32.30 -24.84 -4.44
CA ARG A 113 -32.61 -23.69 -3.58
C ARG A 113 -31.38 -23.26 -2.77
N LEU A 114 -30.68 -24.22 -2.15
CA LEU A 114 -29.45 -23.94 -1.40
C LEU A 114 -28.37 -23.32 -2.31
N GLN A 115 -28.17 -23.85 -3.51
CA GLN A 115 -27.23 -23.28 -4.48
C GLN A 115 -27.61 -21.84 -4.87
N GLN A 116 -28.89 -21.58 -5.12
CA GLN A 116 -29.37 -20.22 -5.41
C GLN A 116 -29.14 -19.26 -4.25
N GLU A 117 -29.41 -19.69 -3.01
CA GLU A 117 -29.14 -18.89 -1.81
C GLU A 117 -27.65 -18.59 -1.62
N ILE A 118 -26.77 -19.58 -1.82
CA ILE A 118 -25.32 -19.39 -1.76
C ILE A 118 -24.87 -18.38 -2.83
N MET A 119 -25.35 -18.52 -4.06
CA MET A 119 -25.03 -17.58 -5.15
C MET A 119 -25.53 -16.17 -4.86
N GLN A 120 -26.72 -16.02 -4.27
CA GLN A 120 -27.22 -14.72 -3.83
C GLN A 120 -26.33 -14.15 -2.73
N LYS A 121 -25.94 -14.92 -1.70
CA LYS A 121 -25.03 -14.45 -0.65
C LYS A 121 -23.68 -14.00 -1.22
N LEU A 122 -23.08 -14.77 -2.12
CA LEU A 122 -21.84 -14.40 -2.81
C LEU A 122 -21.99 -13.10 -3.63
N LYS A 123 -23.13 -12.91 -4.29
CA LYS A 123 -23.42 -11.67 -5.02
C LYS A 123 -23.48 -10.46 -4.08
N HIS A 124 -24.18 -10.57 -2.95
CA HIS A 124 -24.26 -9.50 -1.94
C HIS A 124 -22.89 -9.23 -1.30
N GLU A 125 -22.13 -10.27 -0.96
CA GLU A 125 -20.78 -10.12 -0.41
C GLU A 125 -19.87 -9.38 -1.38
N ARG A 126 -19.93 -9.69 -2.68
CA ARG A 126 -19.16 -8.98 -3.70
C ARG A 126 -19.56 -7.50 -3.83
N VAL A 127 -20.85 -7.18 -3.70
CA VAL A 127 -21.32 -5.78 -3.68
C VAL A 127 -20.76 -5.06 -2.45
N ASN A 128 -20.88 -5.65 -1.27
CA ASN A 128 -20.35 -5.09 -0.02
C ASN A 128 -18.83 -4.87 -0.10
N GLN A 129 -18.07 -5.82 -0.66
CA GLN A 129 -16.62 -5.67 -0.86
C GLN A 129 -16.29 -4.49 -1.80
N MET A 130 -17.11 -4.25 -2.83
CA MET A 130 -16.93 -3.10 -3.72
C MET A 130 -17.26 -1.78 -3.03
N GLU A 131 -18.35 -1.72 -2.27
CA GLU A 131 -18.74 -0.55 -1.47
C GLU A 131 -17.71 -0.24 -0.38
N GLU A 132 -17.16 -1.25 0.30
CA GLU A 132 -16.05 -1.09 1.24
C GLU A 132 -14.80 -0.52 0.57
N ARG A 133 -14.48 -0.94 -0.66
CA ARG A 133 -13.33 -0.39 -1.39
C ARG A 133 -13.55 1.07 -1.78
N VAL A 134 -14.77 1.42 -2.18
CA VAL A 134 -15.13 2.82 -2.51
C VAL A 134 -15.07 3.68 -1.25
N SER A 135 -15.73 3.28 -0.17
CA SER A 135 -15.73 4.02 1.10
C SER A 135 -14.32 4.18 1.69
N ARG A 136 -13.45 3.16 1.61
CA ARG A 136 -12.03 3.28 2.01
C ARG A 136 -11.28 4.32 1.17
N LYS A 137 -11.53 4.35 -0.15
CA LYS A 137 -10.92 5.36 -1.04
C LYS A 137 -11.44 6.76 -0.72
N GLU A 138 -12.74 6.92 -0.52
CA GLU A 138 -13.37 8.20 -0.17
C GLU A 138 -12.86 8.71 1.18
N ALA A 139 -12.79 7.84 2.19
CA ALA A 139 -12.22 8.18 3.49
C ALA A 139 -10.73 8.58 3.40
N ALA A 140 -9.94 7.87 2.58
CA ALA A 140 -8.54 8.24 2.36
C ALA A 140 -8.41 9.61 1.64
N MET A 141 -9.25 9.88 0.63
CA MET A 141 -9.27 11.18 -0.05
C MET A 141 -9.75 12.30 0.88
N ALA A 142 -10.72 12.03 1.75
CA ALA A 142 -11.20 12.99 2.75
C ALA A 142 -10.10 13.33 3.78
N ARG A 143 -9.34 12.33 4.25
CA ARG A 143 -8.18 12.54 5.13
C ARG A 143 -7.11 13.40 4.44
N LYS A 144 -6.76 13.08 3.19
CA LYS A 144 -5.82 13.89 2.41
C LYS A 144 -6.27 15.34 2.27
N ARG A 145 -7.55 15.58 1.92
CA ARG A 145 -8.08 16.94 1.83
C ARG A 145 -8.05 17.67 3.17
N ALA A 146 -8.29 16.98 4.28
CA ALA A 146 -8.21 17.56 5.61
C ALA A 146 -6.75 17.89 5.99
N GLU A 147 -5.80 17.01 5.67
CA GLU A 147 -4.36 17.25 5.84
C GLU A 147 -3.89 18.45 5.00
N GLU A 148 -4.25 18.48 3.71
CA GLU A 148 -3.96 19.60 2.80
C GLU A 148 -4.56 20.93 3.30
N ALA A 149 -5.78 20.90 3.84
CA ALA A 149 -6.40 22.08 4.43
C ALA A 149 -5.69 22.58 5.70
N LEU A 150 -5.21 21.66 6.55
CA LEU A 150 -4.42 22.00 7.73
C LEU A 150 -3.05 22.57 7.35
N GLU A 151 -2.38 21.98 6.35
CA GLU A 151 -1.12 22.49 5.82
C GLU A 151 -1.30 23.88 5.21
N ALA A 152 -2.36 24.09 4.41
CA ALA A 152 -2.68 25.39 3.83
C ALA A 152 -3.01 26.45 4.91
N ALA A 153 -3.73 26.06 5.97
CA ALA A 153 -4.02 26.96 7.09
C ALA A 153 -2.74 27.34 7.85
N ARG A 154 -1.82 26.38 8.03
CA ARG A 154 -0.52 26.62 8.67
C ARG A 154 0.35 27.54 7.83
N THR A 155 0.46 27.30 6.53
CA THR A 155 1.25 28.19 5.65
C THR A 155 0.65 29.59 5.60
N ALA A 156 -0.68 29.73 5.57
CA ALA A 156 -1.35 31.02 5.65
C ALA A 156 -1.06 31.75 6.99
N TYR A 157 -1.02 31.03 8.10
CA TYR A 157 -0.64 31.59 9.40
C TYR A 157 0.84 32.04 9.41
N ASP A 158 1.76 31.18 8.98
CA ASP A 158 3.19 31.44 8.98
C ASP A 158 3.52 32.65 8.09
N THR A 159 2.93 32.72 6.89
CA THR A 159 3.06 33.85 5.96
C THR A 159 2.49 35.15 6.54
N ALA A 160 1.36 35.09 7.25
CA ALA A 160 0.81 36.26 7.94
C ALA A 160 1.70 36.73 9.09
N GLU A 161 2.32 35.81 9.84
CA GLU A 161 3.32 36.17 10.86
C GLU A 161 4.57 36.80 10.25
N GLU A 162 5.09 36.26 9.15
CA GLU A 162 6.25 36.81 8.45
C GLU A 162 5.98 38.25 7.97
N LEU A 163 4.84 38.50 7.35
CA LEU A 163 4.43 39.85 6.94
C LEU A 163 4.34 40.82 8.14
N ARG A 164 3.79 40.37 9.28
CA ARG A 164 3.76 41.19 10.50
C ARG A 164 5.15 41.50 11.03
N ARG A 165 6.09 40.56 10.96
CA ARG A 165 7.49 40.78 11.37
C ARG A 165 8.18 41.78 10.44
N GLU A 166 8.02 41.64 9.13
CA GLU A 166 8.54 42.59 8.15
C GLU A 166 7.97 44.00 8.33
N GLU A 167 6.67 44.12 8.60
CA GLU A 167 6.04 45.41 8.90
C GLU A 167 6.60 46.03 10.18
N ALA A 168 6.77 45.23 11.23
CA ALA A 168 7.38 45.69 12.48
C ALA A 168 8.83 46.17 12.27
N GLU A 169 9.61 45.46 11.45
CA GLU A 169 10.96 45.86 11.09
C GLU A 169 10.97 47.15 10.24
N ARG A 170 10.05 47.30 9.28
CA ARG A 170 9.89 48.55 8.53
C ARG A 170 9.55 49.73 9.44
N ILE A 171 8.68 49.53 10.41
CA ILE A 171 8.33 50.57 11.40
C ILE A 171 9.55 50.92 12.25
N ARG A 172 10.28 49.91 12.76
CA ARG A 172 11.53 50.12 13.51
C ARG A 172 12.55 50.90 12.70
N ALA A 173 12.79 50.51 11.44
CA ALA A 173 13.70 51.20 10.54
C ALA A 173 13.30 52.68 10.30
N LYS A 174 12.00 52.95 10.19
CA LYS A 174 11.49 54.33 10.08
C LYS A 174 11.73 55.14 11.36
N LEU A 175 11.55 54.52 12.53
CA LEU A 175 11.82 55.19 13.82
C LEU A 175 13.31 55.47 13.99
N THR A 176 14.18 54.49 13.71
CA THR A 176 15.64 54.68 13.79
C THR A 176 16.12 55.75 12.81
N LEU A 177 15.52 55.84 11.62
CA LEU A 177 15.84 56.90 10.66
C LEU A 177 15.44 58.28 11.20
N LYS A 178 14.25 58.40 11.82
CA LYS A 178 13.81 59.66 12.44
C LYS A 178 14.74 60.08 13.58
N GLU A 179 15.14 59.14 14.44
CA GLU A 179 16.10 59.39 15.52
C GLU A 179 17.46 59.84 14.98
N TYR A 180 17.95 59.18 13.93
CA TYR A 180 19.19 59.56 13.26
C TYR A 180 19.14 60.97 12.67
N LEU A 181 18.04 61.33 12.00
CA LEU A 181 17.86 62.68 11.46
C LEU A 181 17.78 63.74 12.55
N ALA A 182 17.01 63.48 13.62
CA ALA A 182 16.96 64.37 14.79
C ALA A 182 18.33 64.55 15.45
N GLY A 183 19.11 63.46 15.58
CA GLY A 183 20.48 63.51 16.06
C GLY A 183 21.44 64.26 15.12
N ASN A 184 21.21 64.20 13.80
CA ASN A 184 21.98 64.95 12.82
C ASN A 184 21.72 66.47 12.95
N ASP A 185 20.45 66.86 13.11
CA ASP A 185 20.06 68.26 13.26
C ASP A 185 20.59 68.83 14.59
N LEU A 186 20.55 68.06 15.67
CA LEU A 186 21.17 68.45 16.94
C LEU A 186 22.69 68.62 16.80
N ASN A 187 23.37 67.72 16.09
CA ASN A 187 24.81 67.85 15.81
C ASN A 187 25.14 69.07 14.94
N LYS A 188 24.28 69.41 13.97
CA LYS A 188 24.45 70.65 13.18
C LYS A 188 24.32 71.88 14.07
N ALA A 189 23.28 71.92 14.92
CA ALA A 189 23.08 73.02 15.86
C ALA A 189 24.30 73.19 16.79
N LEU A 190 24.81 72.10 17.37
CA LEU A 190 26.02 72.13 18.21
C LEU A 190 27.26 72.64 17.44
N ARG A 191 27.42 72.27 16.17
CA ARG A 191 28.51 72.77 15.33
C ARG A 191 28.37 74.25 15.02
N GLU A 192 27.15 74.74 14.78
CA GLU A 192 26.90 76.16 14.56
C GLU A 192 27.12 76.97 15.83
N GLU A 193 26.69 76.49 16.98
CA GLU A 193 26.98 77.10 18.29
C GLU A 193 28.48 77.12 18.57
N ALA A 194 29.20 76.04 18.31
CA ALA A 194 30.66 75.99 18.46
C ALA A 194 31.36 77.02 17.54
N LYS A 195 30.91 77.17 16.29
CA LYS A 195 31.42 78.21 15.37
C LYS A 195 31.15 79.62 15.88
N LYS A 196 29.95 79.88 16.42
CA LYS A 196 29.60 81.18 17.01
C LYS A 196 30.51 81.50 18.19
N ARG A 197 30.74 80.53 19.09
CA ARG A 197 31.69 80.69 20.21
C ARG A 197 33.11 80.97 19.73
N GLN A 198 33.59 80.25 18.72
CA GLN A 198 34.89 80.53 18.11
C GLN A 198 34.97 81.95 17.54
N TRP A 199 33.91 82.43 16.87
CA TRP A 199 33.87 83.81 16.38
C TRP A 199 33.85 84.85 17.50
N GLU A 200 33.15 84.58 18.60
CA GLU A 200 33.15 85.43 19.79
C GLU A 200 34.55 85.48 20.42
N GLU A 201 35.20 84.32 20.60
CA GLU A 201 36.57 84.20 21.09
C GLU A 201 37.57 84.94 20.18
N ASP A 202 37.45 84.78 18.86
CA ASP A 202 38.28 85.48 17.87
C ASP A 202 38.05 86.99 17.90
N ALA A 203 36.80 87.44 18.06
CA ALA A 203 36.48 88.86 18.16
C ALA A 203 37.05 89.46 19.45
N GLU A 204 36.95 88.76 20.57
CA GLU A 204 37.60 89.16 21.83
C GLU A 204 39.12 89.20 21.70
N PHE A 205 39.71 88.20 21.03
CA PHE A 205 41.14 88.16 20.76
C PHE A 205 41.59 89.36 19.93
N LYS A 206 40.86 89.70 18.84
CA LYS A 206 41.12 90.90 18.03
C LYS A 206 41.04 92.17 18.86
N ARG A 207 40.00 92.34 19.69
CA ARG A 207 39.87 93.50 20.59
C ARG A 207 41.05 93.62 21.55
N LYS A 208 41.49 92.51 22.16
CA LYS A 208 42.68 92.49 23.04
C LYS A 208 43.93 92.90 22.27
N TRP A 209 44.12 92.40 21.06
CA TRP A 209 45.25 92.78 20.20
C TRP A 209 45.21 94.22 19.75
N GLU A 210 44.06 94.73 19.34
CA GLU A 210 43.86 96.14 19.00
C GLU A 210 44.18 97.04 20.20
N ALA A 211 43.77 96.65 21.42
CA ALA A 211 44.12 97.38 22.63
C ALA A 211 45.65 97.38 22.89
N ILE A 212 46.33 96.25 22.67
CA ILE A 212 47.80 96.17 22.78
C ILE A 212 48.46 97.06 21.71
N LEU A 213 48.01 97.00 20.46
CA LEU A 213 48.55 97.81 19.37
C LEU A 213 48.33 99.30 19.62
N ASN A 214 47.13 99.71 20.03
CA ASN A 214 46.81 101.09 20.37
C ASN A 214 47.69 101.58 21.54
N LYS A 215 47.95 100.72 22.53
CA LYS A 215 48.90 101.04 23.61
C LYS A 215 50.31 101.22 23.08
N GLN A 216 50.79 100.32 22.23
CA GLN A 216 52.11 100.44 21.60
C GLN A 216 52.22 101.68 20.71
N GLU A 217 51.16 102.04 19.98
CA GLU A 217 51.10 103.27 19.18
C GLU A 217 51.09 104.51 20.06
N ALA A 218 50.34 104.50 21.16
CA ALA A 218 50.33 105.59 22.14
C ALA A 218 51.72 105.74 22.78
N ASP A 219 52.33 104.63 23.21
CA ASP A 219 53.68 104.60 23.77
C ASP A 219 54.72 105.08 22.74
N ARG A 220 54.61 104.66 21.47
CA ARG A 220 55.45 105.16 20.36
C ARG A 220 55.23 106.64 20.10
N LYS A 221 53.99 107.12 20.08
CA LYS A 221 53.67 108.55 19.93
C LYS A 221 54.25 109.34 21.09
N GLU A 222 54.12 108.86 22.33
CA GLU A 222 54.69 109.50 23.49
C GLU A 222 56.23 109.49 23.45
N GLN A 223 56.85 108.38 23.05
CA GLN A 223 58.29 108.29 22.82
C GLN A 223 58.73 109.25 21.71
N MET A 224 58.00 109.32 20.60
CA MET A 224 58.28 110.25 19.51
C MET A 224 58.08 111.69 19.95
N GLU A 225 57.08 112.01 20.77
CA GLU A 225 56.90 113.34 21.35
C GLU A 225 58.01 113.66 22.37
N ARG A 226 58.46 112.68 23.17
CA ARG A 226 59.63 112.82 24.05
C ARG A 226 60.90 113.04 23.23
N ILE A 227 61.10 112.30 22.14
CA ILE A 227 62.21 112.47 21.20
C ILE A 227 62.10 113.82 20.50
N LYS A 228 60.92 114.25 20.04
CA LYS A 228 60.72 115.58 19.44
C LYS A 228 60.97 116.69 20.44
N ARG A 229 60.56 116.54 21.70
CA ARG A 229 60.88 117.50 22.77
C ARG A 229 62.37 117.50 23.10
N ALA A 230 63.01 116.33 23.12
CA ALA A 230 64.44 116.21 23.33
C ALA A 230 65.24 116.72 22.13
N GLN A 231 64.77 116.49 20.91
CA GLN A 231 65.27 117.04 19.66
C GLN A 231 65.03 118.52 19.59
N ALA A 232 63.88 119.06 20.02
CA ALA A 232 63.66 120.49 20.12
C ALA A 232 64.64 121.10 21.12
N LYS A 233 64.83 120.49 22.29
CA LYS A 233 65.89 120.91 23.24
C LYS A 233 67.31 120.76 22.67
N LEU A 234 67.56 119.70 21.91
CA LEU A 234 68.83 119.45 21.23
C LEU A 234 69.01 120.34 20.01
N GLN A 235 67.96 120.81 19.36
CA GLN A 235 67.91 121.73 18.23
C GLN A 235 68.09 123.14 18.79
N ASP A 236 67.45 123.50 19.90
CA ASP A 236 67.77 124.71 20.65
C ASP A 236 69.24 124.69 21.10
N ALA A 237 69.71 123.56 21.65
CA ALA A 237 71.10 123.38 22.04
C ALA A 237 72.05 123.20 20.83
N ALA A 238 71.56 122.78 19.66
CA ALA A 238 72.30 122.61 18.41
C ALA A 238 72.11 123.78 17.47
N ASP A 239 71.28 124.76 17.76
CA ASP A 239 71.29 126.08 17.15
C ASP A 239 72.29 126.91 17.97
N GLN A 240 72.29 126.75 19.30
CA GLN A 240 73.39 127.18 20.19
C GLN A 240 74.73 126.49 19.88
N GLN A 241 74.69 125.21 19.47
CA GLN A 241 75.88 124.47 19.07
C GLN A 241 76.10 124.40 17.55
N ALA A 242 75.21 124.77 16.64
CA ALA A 242 75.50 124.89 15.18
C ALA A 242 76.29 126.16 14.90
N GLU A 243 76.22 127.12 15.83
CA GLU A 243 77.27 128.13 16.01
C GLU A 243 78.64 127.49 16.36
N MET A 244 78.68 126.35 17.06
CA MET A 244 79.90 125.67 17.52
C MET A 244 80.29 124.36 16.76
N ARG A 245 79.41 123.80 15.93
CA ARG A 245 79.45 122.45 15.31
C ARG A 245 79.30 122.50 13.78
N ARG A 246 79.54 123.65 13.13
CA ARG A 246 80.10 123.60 11.76
C ARG A 246 81.50 122.97 11.70
N ARG A 247 82.06 122.56 12.85
CA ARG A 247 83.49 122.28 12.97
C ARG A 247 83.90 120.80 12.95
N TRP A 248 83.06 119.82 13.30
CA TRP A 248 83.50 118.40 13.32
C TRP A 248 82.34 117.40 13.26
N LEU A 249 82.27 116.53 12.24
CA LEU A 249 81.70 115.17 12.31
C LEU A 249 82.06 114.37 11.05
N GLU A 250 82.71 113.21 11.23
CA GLU A 250 83.06 112.23 10.18
C GLU A 250 82.36 110.87 10.41
N THR A 251 82.30 110.09 9.33
CA THR A 251 81.23 109.17 8.88
C THR A 251 81.47 107.63 9.00
N PRO A 252 82.42 107.02 9.74
CA PRO A 252 82.69 105.58 9.57
C PRO A 252 81.96 104.60 10.51
N LEU A 253 81.13 105.06 11.47
CA LEU A 253 80.48 104.15 12.44
C LEU A 253 79.20 103.47 11.89
N VAL A 254 78.51 104.13 10.96
CA VAL A 254 77.21 103.70 10.44
C VAL A 254 77.33 102.45 9.55
N GLU A 255 78.44 102.32 8.83
CA GLU A 255 78.67 101.19 7.90
C GLU A 255 78.95 99.86 8.62
N ARG A 256 79.51 99.88 9.85
CA ARG A 256 79.72 98.66 10.65
C ARG A 256 78.41 98.05 11.15
N TYR A 257 77.48 98.88 11.61
CA TYR A 257 76.18 98.41 12.11
C TYR A 257 75.27 97.86 11.01
N TYR A 258 75.44 98.30 9.76
CA TYR A 258 74.70 97.74 8.63
C TYR A 258 75.16 96.32 8.29
N LYS A 259 76.48 96.06 8.29
CA LYS A 259 77.03 94.72 7.98
C LYS A 259 76.64 93.66 9.03
N GLU A 260 76.75 93.99 10.32
CA GLU A 260 76.37 93.05 11.40
C GLU A 260 74.89 92.63 11.33
N ARG A 261 74.02 93.48 10.78
CA ARG A 261 72.58 93.20 10.65
C ARG A 261 72.23 92.29 9.47
N GLU A 262 73.01 92.34 8.39
CA GLU A 262 72.84 91.44 7.25
C GLU A 262 73.31 90.03 7.59
N ASP A 263 74.46 89.90 8.26
CA ASP A 263 75.01 88.61 8.69
C ASP A 263 74.06 87.87 9.66
N ALA A 264 73.39 88.61 10.56
CA ALA A 264 72.41 88.05 11.48
C ALA A 264 71.15 87.49 10.77
N ARG A 265 70.69 88.12 9.69
CA ARG A 265 69.54 87.62 8.91
C ARG A 265 69.89 86.38 8.09
N ALA A 266 71.07 86.37 7.48
CA ALA A 266 71.56 85.21 6.74
C ALA A 266 71.62 83.96 7.65
N ALA A 267 72.13 84.11 8.87
CA ALA A 267 72.19 83.01 9.85
C ALA A 267 70.80 82.51 10.32
N GLU A 268 69.78 83.37 10.35
CA GLU A 268 68.41 82.98 10.71
C GLU A 268 67.72 82.22 9.56
N GLU A 269 67.94 82.63 8.30
CA GLU A 269 67.39 81.95 7.13
C GLU A 269 67.97 80.54 6.96
N GLU A 270 69.28 80.34 7.19
CA GLU A 270 69.90 79.01 7.16
C GLU A 270 69.31 78.06 8.23
N ARG A 271 69.03 78.58 9.43
CA ARG A 271 68.36 77.82 10.50
C ARG A 271 66.93 77.43 10.15
N ARG A 272 66.22 78.27 9.40
CA ARG A 272 64.86 77.96 8.94
C ARG A 272 64.87 76.88 7.86
N VAL A 273 65.77 76.98 6.88
CA VAL A 273 65.89 76.01 5.79
C VAL A 273 66.31 74.63 6.30
N THR A 274 67.23 74.57 7.27
CA THR A 274 67.65 73.30 7.90
C THR A 274 66.49 72.63 8.64
N ARG A 275 65.73 73.36 9.46
CA ARG A 275 64.52 72.84 10.13
C ARG A 275 63.48 72.32 9.15
N GLN A 276 63.21 73.04 8.06
CA GLN A 276 62.28 72.60 7.03
C GLN A 276 62.71 71.28 6.36
N LYS A 277 64.02 71.11 6.11
CA LYS A 277 64.55 69.86 5.56
C LYS A 277 64.42 68.69 6.55
N GLU A 278 64.67 68.93 7.84
CA GLU A 278 64.50 67.92 8.88
C GLU A 278 63.03 67.51 9.05
N ASP A 279 62.10 68.47 9.04
CA ASP A 279 60.66 68.19 9.14
C ASP A 279 60.14 67.45 7.91
N ALA A 280 60.60 67.82 6.71
CA ALA A 280 60.29 67.09 5.48
C ALA A 280 60.81 65.65 5.52
N ALA A 281 62.01 65.41 6.05
CA ALA A 281 62.58 64.07 6.21
C ALA A 281 61.79 63.23 7.22
N LYS A 282 61.36 63.81 8.35
CA LYS A 282 60.50 63.13 9.34
C LYS A 282 59.14 62.76 8.76
N MET A 283 58.52 63.66 8.00
CA MET A 283 57.23 63.39 7.34
C MET A 283 57.36 62.29 6.28
N ALA A 284 58.44 62.30 5.49
CA ALA A 284 58.71 61.24 4.51
C ALA A 284 58.90 59.87 5.17
N ALA A 285 59.63 59.81 6.29
CA ALA A 285 59.81 58.58 7.07
C ALA A 285 58.48 58.08 7.65
N ALA A 286 57.65 58.96 8.22
CA ALA A 286 56.34 58.60 8.76
C ALA A 286 55.39 58.06 7.68
N VAL A 287 55.37 58.66 6.48
CA VAL A 287 54.57 58.16 5.35
C VAL A 287 55.07 56.79 4.89
N ALA A 288 56.38 56.57 4.84
CA ALA A 288 56.95 55.27 4.48
C ALA A 288 56.58 54.17 5.49
N GLU A 289 56.56 54.47 6.78
CA GLU A 289 56.08 53.54 7.81
C GLU A 289 54.58 53.23 7.66
N GLN A 290 53.73 54.24 7.45
CA GLN A 290 52.30 54.05 7.22
C GLN A 290 52.01 53.18 5.99
N LEU A 291 52.80 53.32 4.91
CA LEU A 291 52.66 52.48 3.73
C LEU A 291 53.04 51.03 4.03
N LYS A 292 54.14 50.79 4.77
CA LYS A 292 54.53 49.45 5.20
C LYS A 292 53.47 48.79 6.10
N GLU A 293 52.92 49.53 7.05
CA GLU A 293 51.85 49.04 7.92
C GLU A 293 50.59 48.69 7.12
N ARG A 294 50.21 49.54 6.16
CA ARG A 294 49.06 49.30 5.28
C ARG A 294 49.26 48.09 4.37
N GLU A 295 50.46 47.90 3.84
CA GLU A 295 50.82 46.73 3.05
C GLU A 295 50.80 45.45 3.89
N ALA A 296 51.36 45.49 5.11
CA ALA A 296 51.32 44.38 6.06
C ALA A 296 49.87 44.02 6.46
N ALA A 297 49.02 45.02 6.72
CA ALA A 297 47.60 44.81 7.01
C ALA A 297 46.86 44.17 5.81
N ARG A 298 47.11 44.65 4.59
CA ARG A 298 46.56 44.04 3.36
C ARG A 298 47.01 42.59 3.18
N GLN A 299 48.26 42.27 3.51
CA GLN A 299 48.76 40.89 3.43
C GLN A 299 48.12 39.99 4.49
N ARG A 300 47.89 40.49 5.72
CA ARG A 300 47.17 39.74 6.76
C ARG A 300 45.74 39.40 6.34
N VAL A 301 44.99 40.38 5.84
CA VAL A 301 43.63 40.15 5.32
C VAL A 301 43.64 39.12 4.18
N LYS A 302 44.58 39.21 3.24
CA LYS A 302 44.71 38.21 2.17
C LYS A 302 45.00 36.80 2.70
N GLN A 303 45.80 36.67 3.76
CA GLN A 303 46.09 35.37 4.38
C GLN A 303 44.86 34.83 5.11
N GLU A 304 44.14 35.67 5.86
CA GLU A 304 42.88 35.31 6.53
C GLU A 304 41.81 34.87 5.52
N ASP A 305 41.65 35.61 4.43
CA ASP A 305 40.73 35.27 3.34
C ASP A 305 41.11 33.93 2.67
N ALA A 306 42.41 33.68 2.46
CA ALA A 306 42.89 32.43 1.90
C ALA A 306 42.63 31.24 2.83
N VAL A 307 42.83 31.41 4.14
CA VAL A 307 42.52 30.39 5.16
C VAL A 307 41.00 30.13 5.21
N TYR A 308 40.19 31.19 5.17
CA TYR A 308 38.74 31.06 5.13
C TYR A 308 38.29 30.33 3.86
N ALA A 309 38.77 30.71 2.68
CA ALA A 309 38.47 30.05 1.42
C ALA A 309 38.89 28.57 1.44
N ALA A 310 40.06 28.24 1.98
CA ALA A 310 40.49 26.86 2.16
C ALA A 310 39.56 26.08 3.10
N SER A 311 39.08 26.69 4.19
CA SER A 311 38.12 26.07 5.11
C SER A 311 36.76 25.80 4.46
N VAL A 312 36.28 26.71 3.62
CA VAL A 312 35.04 26.55 2.86
C VAL A 312 35.20 25.43 1.83
N ALA A 313 36.31 25.42 1.08
CA ALA A 313 36.61 24.36 0.12
C ALA A 313 36.69 22.97 0.80
N ALA A 314 37.28 22.88 1.99
CA ALA A 314 37.31 21.65 2.78
C ALA A 314 35.90 21.20 3.21
N LYS A 315 35.04 22.12 3.67
CA LYS A 315 33.65 21.82 4.03
C LYS A 315 32.84 21.32 2.83
N VAL A 316 33.01 21.96 1.66
CA VAL A 316 32.34 21.54 0.42
C VAL A 316 32.79 20.14 0.00
N ARG A 317 34.10 19.86 0.00
CA ARG A 317 34.61 18.51 -0.31
C ARG A 317 34.07 17.45 0.65
N ALA A 318 34.05 17.73 1.96
CA ALA A 318 33.50 16.82 2.95
C ALA A 318 31.99 16.57 2.73
N ALA A 319 31.23 17.60 2.36
CA ALA A 319 29.81 17.47 2.05
C ALA A 319 29.57 16.64 0.76
N GLU A 320 30.38 16.86 -0.28
CA GLU A 320 30.32 16.07 -1.52
C GLU A 320 30.70 14.60 -1.29
N GLU A 321 31.72 14.32 -0.48
CA GLU A 321 32.11 12.96 -0.09
C GLU A 321 31.00 12.27 0.71
N ALA A 322 30.38 12.98 1.66
CA ALA A 322 29.23 12.45 2.41
C ALA A 322 28.02 12.17 1.51
N GLU A 323 27.77 13.02 0.50
CA GLU A 323 26.68 12.81 -0.46
C GLU A 323 26.95 11.61 -1.38
N LYS A 324 28.18 11.46 -1.86
CA LYS A 324 28.61 10.28 -2.62
C LYS A 324 28.49 8.99 -1.80
N ALA A 325 28.91 9.01 -0.54
CA ALA A 325 28.77 7.87 0.36
C ALA A 325 27.30 7.50 0.59
N ARG A 326 26.40 8.48 0.79
CA ARG A 326 24.96 8.23 0.88
C ARG A 326 24.38 7.61 -0.39
N LYS A 327 24.77 8.11 -1.57
CA LYS A 327 24.34 7.55 -2.86
C LYS A 327 24.83 6.12 -3.05
N GLN A 328 26.07 5.83 -2.69
CA GLN A 328 26.64 4.47 -2.74
C GLN A 328 25.90 3.52 -1.78
N ALA A 329 25.67 3.93 -0.53
CA ALA A 329 24.92 3.13 0.44
C ALA A 329 23.48 2.82 -0.04
N LEU A 330 22.80 3.79 -0.65
CA LEU A 330 21.48 3.57 -1.25
C LEU A 330 21.54 2.61 -2.45
N ALA A 331 22.58 2.71 -3.29
CA ALA A 331 22.76 1.79 -4.41
C ALA A 331 23.03 0.36 -3.93
N GLU A 332 23.87 0.18 -2.90
CA GLU A 332 24.12 -1.10 -2.26
C GLU A 332 22.86 -1.68 -1.63
N GLN A 333 22.05 -0.86 -0.95
CA GLN A 333 20.78 -1.30 -0.38
C GLN A 333 19.80 -1.77 -1.47
N LYS A 334 19.72 -1.03 -2.59
CA LYS A 334 18.90 -1.45 -3.74
C LYS A 334 19.38 -2.76 -4.35
N LEU A 335 20.69 -2.96 -4.46
CA LEU A 335 21.27 -4.22 -4.93
C LEU A 335 20.96 -5.39 -3.97
N ARG A 336 21.04 -5.16 -2.66
CA ARG A 336 20.65 -6.17 -1.64
C ARG A 336 19.18 -6.54 -1.76
N ILE A 337 18.27 -5.56 -1.80
CA ILE A 337 16.83 -5.81 -1.96
C ILE A 337 16.55 -6.57 -3.26
N ARG A 338 17.23 -6.21 -4.36
CA ARG A 338 17.10 -6.94 -5.63
C ARG A 338 17.56 -8.39 -5.50
N ALA A 339 18.71 -8.63 -4.86
CA ALA A 339 19.21 -9.98 -4.63
C ALA A 339 18.24 -10.81 -3.75
N ASP A 340 17.65 -10.20 -2.73
CA ASP A 340 16.65 -10.85 -1.87
C ASP A 340 15.38 -11.22 -2.65
N ILE A 341 14.89 -10.32 -3.51
CA ILE A 341 13.74 -10.59 -4.39
C ILE A 341 14.07 -11.73 -5.36
N ASP A 342 15.25 -11.70 -5.98
CA ASP A 342 15.69 -12.76 -6.90
C ASP A 342 15.82 -14.11 -6.18
N ALA A 343 16.31 -14.13 -4.95
CA ALA A 343 16.36 -15.32 -4.10
C ALA A 343 14.93 -15.84 -3.79
N GLN A 344 14.02 -14.96 -3.38
CA GLN A 344 12.62 -15.34 -3.14
C GLN A 344 11.93 -15.88 -4.40
N MET A 345 12.24 -15.33 -5.57
CA MET A 345 11.70 -15.81 -6.85
C MET A 345 12.26 -17.19 -7.21
N ARG A 346 13.56 -17.44 -6.96
CA ARG A 346 14.16 -18.77 -7.11
C ARG A 346 13.54 -19.77 -6.14
N ASP A 347 13.35 -19.41 -4.88
CA ASP A 347 12.71 -20.27 -3.88
C ASP A 347 11.25 -20.57 -4.24
N LYS A 348 10.49 -19.57 -4.68
CA LYS A 348 9.12 -19.78 -5.17
C LYS A 348 9.09 -20.67 -6.40
N ALA A 349 10.04 -20.51 -7.32
CA ALA A 349 10.15 -21.38 -8.49
C ALA A 349 10.53 -22.83 -8.09
N ALA A 350 11.42 -23.01 -7.12
CA ALA A 350 11.77 -24.32 -6.57
C ALA A 350 10.56 -24.98 -5.89
N ARG A 351 9.85 -24.26 -5.02
CA ARG A 351 8.60 -24.74 -4.38
C ARG A 351 7.53 -25.10 -5.39
N ARG A 352 7.38 -24.32 -6.47
CA ARG A 352 6.46 -24.66 -7.57
C ARG A 352 6.88 -25.94 -8.29
N LYS A 353 8.18 -26.16 -8.52
CA LYS A 353 8.69 -27.41 -9.11
C LYS A 353 8.48 -28.60 -8.19
N GLU A 354 8.70 -28.44 -6.88
CA GLU A 354 8.45 -29.47 -5.87
C GLU A 354 6.96 -29.82 -5.77
N ALA A 355 6.08 -28.81 -5.74
CA ALA A 355 4.62 -29.01 -5.73
C ALA A 355 4.09 -29.59 -7.05
N ALA A 356 4.77 -29.32 -8.18
CA ALA A 356 4.46 -29.92 -9.47
C ALA A 356 5.06 -31.31 -9.66
N MET A 357 5.84 -31.84 -8.70
CA MET A 357 6.24 -33.24 -8.77
C MET A 357 5.00 -34.13 -8.64
N PRO A 358 4.82 -35.11 -9.54
CA PRO A 358 3.58 -35.88 -9.68
C PRO A 358 3.25 -36.76 -8.47
N MET A 359 4.18 -36.87 -7.51
CA MET A 359 3.98 -37.58 -6.26
C MET A 359 4.92 -37.02 -5.20
N THR A 360 4.35 -36.68 -4.04
CA THR A 360 5.09 -36.24 -2.85
C THR A 360 6.01 -37.36 -2.34
N GLU A 361 7.04 -37.04 -1.56
CA GLU A 361 7.95 -38.06 -1.02
C GLU A 361 7.25 -39.09 -0.14
N LEU A 362 6.20 -38.66 0.58
CA LEU A 362 5.38 -39.54 1.41
C LEU A 362 4.56 -40.52 0.56
N GLU A 363 3.92 -40.03 -0.52
CA GLU A 363 3.23 -40.90 -1.47
C GLU A 363 4.19 -41.83 -2.21
N ARG A 364 5.43 -41.39 -2.50
CA ARG A 364 6.49 -42.27 -3.04
C ARG A 364 6.87 -43.36 -2.07
N ARG A 365 6.95 -43.07 -0.78
CA ARG A 365 7.24 -44.08 0.26
C ARG A 365 6.08 -45.05 0.44
N LEU A 366 4.84 -44.55 0.49
CA LEU A 366 3.63 -45.39 0.59
C LEU A 366 3.47 -46.31 -0.63
N ASN A 367 3.71 -45.78 -1.82
CA ASN A 367 3.62 -46.52 -3.08
C ASN A 367 4.93 -47.21 -3.48
N ALA A 368 5.97 -47.21 -2.64
CA ALA A 368 7.31 -47.68 -3.02
C ALA A 368 7.31 -49.13 -3.51
N ARG A 369 6.55 -50.00 -2.82
CA ARG A 369 6.40 -51.41 -3.19
C ARG A 369 5.66 -51.58 -4.52
N THR A 370 4.59 -50.81 -4.72
CA THR A 370 3.80 -50.81 -5.96
C THR A 370 4.60 -50.26 -7.13
N LEU A 371 5.40 -49.20 -6.92
CA LEU A 371 6.29 -48.62 -7.93
C LEU A 371 7.43 -49.58 -8.32
N GLN A 372 8.01 -50.29 -7.35
CA GLN A 372 9.01 -51.34 -7.64
C GLN A 372 8.41 -52.48 -8.48
N GLN A 373 7.17 -52.88 -8.18
CA GLN A 373 6.44 -53.89 -8.96
C GLN A 373 6.11 -53.41 -10.38
N VAL A 374 5.67 -52.15 -10.54
CA VAL A 374 5.43 -51.55 -11.86
C VAL A 374 6.72 -51.41 -12.67
N ALA A 375 7.83 -51.00 -12.03
CA ALA A 375 9.13 -50.93 -12.69
C ALA A 375 9.66 -52.31 -13.11
N ALA A 376 9.51 -53.33 -12.26
CA ALA A 376 9.84 -54.71 -12.59
C ALA A 376 8.95 -55.27 -13.72
N TRP A 377 7.67 -54.91 -13.75
CA TRP A 377 6.75 -55.23 -14.85
C TRP A 377 7.16 -54.56 -16.17
N GLN A 378 7.48 -53.26 -16.15
CA GLN A 378 7.94 -52.54 -17.34
C GLN A 378 9.26 -53.11 -17.89
N ALA A 379 10.17 -53.57 -17.04
CA ALA A 379 11.44 -54.15 -17.44
C ALA A 379 11.34 -55.61 -17.92
N SER A 380 10.42 -56.41 -17.37
CA SER A 380 10.29 -57.85 -17.65
C SER A 380 9.11 -58.24 -18.54
N GLY A 381 8.15 -57.34 -18.74
CA GLY A 381 6.91 -57.56 -19.51
C GLY A 381 5.91 -58.51 -18.85
N LYS A 382 6.19 -59.05 -17.65
CA LYS A 382 5.36 -60.04 -16.94
C LYS A 382 4.79 -59.46 -15.66
N LEU A 383 3.46 -59.56 -15.47
CA LEU A 383 2.81 -59.03 -14.27
C LEU A 383 3.33 -59.76 -13.02
N PRO A 384 3.68 -59.05 -11.93
CA PRO A 384 4.09 -59.68 -10.69
C PRO A 384 2.89 -60.37 -10.02
N ASP A 385 3.10 -61.57 -9.48
CA ASP A 385 2.07 -62.32 -8.75
C ASP A 385 1.60 -61.51 -7.53
N LEU A 386 0.37 -61.00 -7.60
CA LEU A 386 -0.26 -60.30 -6.48
C LEU A 386 -0.61 -61.31 -5.38
N PRO A 387 -0.32 -61.00 -4.10
CA PRO A 387 -0.76 -61.85 -3.00
C PRO A 387 -2.29 -61.86 -2.96
N ARG A 388 -2.89 -63.03 -3.13
CA ARG A 388 -4.33 -63.26 -2.92
C ARG A 388 -4.69 -62.87 -1.48
N GLY A 389 -5.44 -61.78 -1.31
CA GLY A 389 -6.26 -61.45 -0.14
C GLY A 389 -5.62 -61.66 1.24
N GLY A 390 -4.89 -60.65 1.72
CA GLY A 390 -4.53 -60.54 3.15
C GLY A 390 -5.58 -59.72 3.90
N SER A 391 -6.15 -60.29 4.96
CA SER A 391 -7.17 -59.70 5.82
C SER A 391 -6.75 -58.35 6.42
N ALA A 392 -7.70 -57.43 6.52
CA ALA A 392 -7.56 -56.21 7.31
C ALA A 392 -7.18 -56.53 8.77
N PRO A 393 -6.21 -55.85 9.38
CA PRO A 393 -5.96 -55.99 10.81
C PRO A 393 -7.10 -55.32 11.58
N HIS A 394 -7.75 -56.08 12.46
CA HIS A 394 -8.65 -55.57 13.48
C HIS A 394 -7.94 -54.48 14.30
N ALA A 395 -8.45 -53.25 14.23
CA ALA A 395 -8.06 -52.18 15.13
C ALA A 395 -8.53 -52.54 16.55
N GLY A 396 -7.56 -52.89 17.40
CA GLY A 396 -7.76 -53.15 18.82
C GLY A 396 -8.24 -51.90 19.54
N THR A 397 -9.41 -52.03 20.16
CA THR A 397 -9.96 -51.13 21.16
C THR A 397 -9.04 -51.15 22.37
N THR A 398 -8.23 -50.11 22.57
CA THR A 398 -7.54 -49.87 23.84
C THR A 398 -8.35 -48.86 24.62
N ALA A 399 -9.00 -49.36 25.67
CA ALA A 399 -9.54 -48.58 26.76
C ALA A 399 -8.41 -47.82 27.46
N LEU A 400 -8.59 -46.51 27.66
CA LEU A 400 -7.78 -45.69 28.54
C LEU A 400 -8.67 -45.32 29.74
N ALA A 401 -8.41 -46.02 30.84
CA ALA A 401 -8.73 -45.61 32.18
C ALA A 401 -7.43 -45.07 32.82
N HIS A 402 -7.60 -43.96 33.54
CA HIS A 402 -6.63 -43.14 34.30
C HIS A 402 -5.82 -42.10 33.52
#